data_AF-B9RXX7-F1
#
_entry.id   AF-B9RXX7-F1
#
_cell.length_a   1.000
_cell.length_b   1.000
_cell.length_c   1.000
_cell.angle_alpha   90.00
_cell.angle_beta   90.00
_cell.angle_gamma   90.00
#
_symmetry.space_group_name_H-M   'P 1'
#
loop_
_entity.id
_entity.type
_entity.pdbx_description
1 polymer ?
#
loop_
_entity_poly.entity_id
_entity_poly.type
_entity_poly.pdbx_seq_one_letter_code
_entity_poly.pdbx_strand_id
1 'polypeptide(L)'
;MMPGMRFGQSLKAGLEWYLTSWRSADDPGTGDYSLKLNLIGSPQSVLYKGTRPHWRTHLWPARKFSNVYNCTYVFNQDEMSTLWNINDASLIIRIMIDHLGSFKWTTWHQNEGYK
;
A
#
# COMPACT_ATOMS: atom_id res chain seq x y z
N MET A 1 -4.86 1.49 2.74
CA MET A 1 -5.15 0.26 1.98
C MET A 1 -5.65 -0.80 2.94
N MET A 2 -6.77 -1.41 2.58
CA MET A 2 -7.41 -2.54 3.29
C MET A 2 -7.11 -3.84 2.53
N PRO A 3 -7.33 -5.01 3.16
CA PRO A 3 -7.29 -6.29 2.46
C PRO A 3 -8.22 -6.29 1.22
N GLY A 4 -7.80 -6.98 0.16
CA GLY A 4 -8.54 -7.07 -1.11
C GLY A 4 -8.38 -5.87 -2.05
N MET A 5 -7.74 -4.79 -1.62
CA MET A 5 -7.46 -3.65 -2.50
C MET A 5 -6.24 -3.91 -3.38
N ARG A 6 -6.26 -3.30 -4.57
CA ARG A 6 -5.11 -3.26 -5.51
C ARG A 6 -4.19 -2.09 -5.21
N PHE A 7 -2.91 -2.29 -5.50
CA PHE A 7 -1.87 -1.26 -5.50
C PHE A 7 -1.03 -1.40 -6.76
N GLY A 8 -0.92 -0.35 -7.58
CA GLY A 8 -0.25 -0.39 -8.87
C GLY A 8 -1.07 0.26 -9.97
N GLN A 9 -1.04 -0.29 -11.18
CA GLN A 9 -1.65 0.32 -12.35
C GLN A 9 -2.42 -0.71 -13.19
N SER A 10 -3.62 -0.34 -13.64
CA SER A 10 -4.28 -0.98 -14.77
C SER A 10 -3.84 -0.29 -16.06
N LEU A 11 -3.06 -1.00 -16.86
CA LEU A 11 -2.59 -0.53 -18.17
C LEU A 11 -3.75 -0.44 -19.17
N LYS A 12 -4.68 -1.40 -19.09
CA LYS A 12 -5.87 -1.44 -19.95
C LYS A 12 -6.82 -0.26 -19.71
N ALA A 13 -7.04 0.12 -18.44
CA ALA A 13 -7.96 1.21 -18.08
C ALA A 13 -7.27 2.56 -17.91
N GLY A 14 -5.93 2.62 -17.92
CA GLY A 14 -5.16 3.83 -17.61
C GLY A 14 -5.36 4.32 -16.17
N LEU A 15 -5.70 3.43 -15.23
CA LEU A 15 -6.00 3.77 -13.84
C LEU A 15 -4.83 3.40 -12.92
N GLU A 16 -4.46 4.31 -12.02
CA GLU A 16 -3.45 4.07 -10.97
C GLU A 16 -4.11 3.94 -9.59
N TRP A 17 -3.80 2.86 -8.88
CA TRP A 17 -4.16 2.64 -7.49
C TRP A 17 -2.95 2.89 -6.59
N TYR A 18 -3.02 3.96 -5.79
CA TYR A 18 -1.93 4.40 -4.94
C TYR A 18 -2.45 4.94 -3.60
N LEU A 19 -1.56 5.17 -2.65
CA LEU A 19 -1.90 5.79 -1.37
C LEU A 19 -1.43 7.24 -1.35
N THR A 20 -2.25 8.12 -0.78
CA THR A 20 -1.85 9.47 -0.42
C THR A 20 -2.01 9.66 1.08
N SER A 21 -1.13 10.48 1.67
CA SER A 21 -1.27 10.87 3.07
C SER A 21 -2.46 11.80 3.26
N TRP A 22 -2.87 11.93 4.51
CA TRP A 22 -3.69 13.07 4.92
C TRP A 22 -2.85 14.35 4.90
N ARG A 23 -3.55 15.49 4.81
CA ARG A 23 -2.93 16.82 4.81
C ARG A 23 -2.35 17.17 6.18
N SER A 24 -3.04 16.77 7.24
CA SER A 24 -2.57 16.88 8.62
C SER A 24 -3.13 15.74 9.47
N ALA A 25 -2.87 15.75 10.78
CA ALA A 25 -3.45 14.78 11.70
C ALA A 25 -4.99 14.84 11.74
N ASP A 26 -5.55 16.04 11.58
CA ASP A 26 -6.98 16.32 11.77
C ASP A 26 -7.71 16.68 10.46
N ASP A 27 -6.99 16.81 9.33
CA ASP A 27 -7.55 17.12 8.01
C ASP A 27 -7.34 15.94 7.04
N PRO A 28 -8.41 15.19 6.70
CA PRO A 28 -8.32 14.02 5.82
C PRO A 28 -8.17 14.35 4.34
N GLY A 29 -8.06 15.64 3.97
CA GLY A 29 -7.77 16.05 2.61
C GLY A 29 -6.43 15.52 2.11
N THR A 30 -6.20 15.63 0.80
CA THR A 30 -4.97 15.14 0.16
C THR A 30 -3.74 15.86 0.70
N GLY A 31 -2.79 15.09 1.24
CA GLY A 31 -1.51 15.59 1.70
C GLY A 31 -0.41 15.50 0.64
N ASP A 32 0.80 15.89 1.05
CA ASP A 32 1.94 16.02 0.14
C ASP A 32 2.61 14.68 -0.19
N TYR A 33 2.32 13.62 0.58
CA TYR A 33 2.98 12.34 0.41
C TYR A 33 2.13 11.38 -0.40
N SER A 34 2.77 10.64 -1.31
CA SER A 34 2.11 9.59 -2.08
C SER A 34 3.00 8.36 -2.25
N LEU A 35 2.47 7.18 -1.94
CA LEU A 35 3.15 5.91 -2.17
C LEU A 35 2.61 5.34 -3.49
N LYS A 36 3.49 5.17 -4.48
CA LYS A 36 3.15 4.67 -5.82
C LYS A 36 4.02 3.50 -6.23
N LEU A 37 3.52 2.67 -7.14
CA LEU A 37 4.32 1.62 -7.77
C LEU A 37 5.03 2.21 -8.99
N ASN A 38 6.33 2.45 -8.87
CA ASN A 38 7.17 2.84 -9.99
C ASN A 38 7.49 1.60 -10.84
N LEU A 39 7.10 1.63 -12.12
CA LEU A 39 7.27 0.53 -13.07
C LEU A 39 8.50 0.70 -13.97
N ILE A 40 9.23 1.81 -13.86
CA ILE A 40 10.43 2.06 -14.67
C ILE A 40 11.55 1.10 -14.22
N GLY A 41 11.98 0.22 -15.13
CA GLY A 41 12.98 -0.81 -14.83
C GLY A 41 12.36 -1.95 -14.03
N SER A 42 12.84 -2.17 -12.80
CA SER A 42 12.25 -3.15 -11.88
C SER A 42 11.15 -2.50 -11.04
N PRO A 43 9.95 -3.10 -10.93
CA PRO A 43 8.87 -2.55 -10.11
C PRO A 43 9.31 -2.26 -8.67
N GLN A 44 9.09 -1.03 -8.20
CA GLN A 44 9.44 -0.58 -6.86
C GLN A 44 8.33 0.28 -6.27
N SER A 45 7.97 0.05 -5.02
CA SER A 45 7.10 0.96 -4.28
C SER A 45 7.93 2.15 -3.79
N VAL A 46 7.58 3.34 -4.24
CA VAL A 46 8.30 4.58 -3.94
C VAL A 46 7.34 5.55 -3.28
N LEU A 47 7.76 6.09 -2.14
CA LEU A 47 7.10 7.18 -1.45
C LEU A 47 7.66 8.49 -1.98
N TYR A 48 6.79 9.35 -2.48
CA TYR A 48 7.10 10.68 -2.98
C TYR A 48 6.59 11.75 -2.02
N LYS A 49 7.29 12.89 -1.97
CA LYS A 49 6.76 14.16 -1.45
C LYS A 49 6.58 15.10 -2.64
N GLY A 50 5.34 15.34 -3.04
CA GLY A 50 5.02 15.92 -4.34
C GLY A 50 5.58 15.04 -5.47
N THR A 51 6.50 15.57 -6.26
CA THR A 51 7.18 14.85 -7.35
C THR A 51 8.54 14.27 -6.97
N ARG A 52 9.05 14.57 -5.78
CA ARG A 52 10.40 14.17 -5.35
C ARG A 52 10.36 12.81 -4.63
N PRO A 53 11.17 11.82 -5.03
CA PRO A 53 11.31 10.59 -4.27
C PRO A 53 11.79 10.89 -2.85
N HIS A 54 11.06 10.42 -1.84
CA HIS A 54 11.38 10.60 -0.42
C HIS A 54 11.96 9.32 0.18
N TRP A 55 11.34 8.17 -0.11
CA TRP A 55 11.76 6.86 0.39
C TRP A 55 11.37 5.76 -0.59
N ARG A 56 12.05 4.62 -0.56
CA ARG A 56 11.73 3.45 -1.39
C ARG A 56 11.60 2.20 -0.52
N THR A 57 10.63 1.35 -0.80
CA THR A 57 10.60 0.01 -0.19
C THR A 57 11.72 -0.83 -0.77
N HIS A 58 12.14 -1.86 -0.03
CA HIS A 58 13.06 -2.85 -0.56
C HIS A 58 12.51 -3.52 -1.83
N LEU A 59 13.44 -3.99 -2.66
CA LEU A 59 13.22 -4.56 -3.98
C LEU A 59 12.24 -5.74 -3.93
N TRP A 60 11.29 -5.67 -4.84
CA TRP A 60 10.43 -6.73 -5.35
C TRP A 60 11.19 -8.05 -5.60
N PRO A 61 10.69 -9.24 -5.19
CA PRO A 61 9.39 -9.56 -4.60
C PRO A 61 9.42 -9.63 -3.08
N ALA A 62 8.37 -9.09 -2.47
CA ALA A 62 8.05 -9.39 -1.08
C ALA A 62 7.71 -10.89 -0.99
N ARG A 63 8.66 -11.71 -0.49
CA ARG A 63 8.40 -13.09 -0.07
C ARG A 63 7.10 -13.12 0.75
N LYS A 64 6.36 -14.24 0.73
CA LYS A 64 5.25 -14.47 1.67
C LYS A 64 5.74 -14.13 3.07
N PHE A 65 5.41 -12.93 3.54
CA PHE A 65 6.10 -12.35 4.69
C PHE A 65 5.60 -12.99 6.00
N SER A 66 4.51 -13.76 5.96
CA SER A 66 4.06 -14.62 7.06
C SER A 66 2.89 -15.51 6.61
N ASN A 67 2.48 -16.45 7.47
CA ASN A 67 1.21 -17.17 7.34
C ASN A 67 -0.03 -16.26 7.52
N VAL A 68 0.15 -14.99 7.92
CA VAL A 68 -0.93 -14.06 8.28
C VAL A 68 -1.52 -13.37 7.05
N TYR A 69 -0.71 -13.10 6.03
CA TYR A 69 -1.16 -12.40 4.83
C TYR A 69 -0.54 -12.95 3.56
N ASN A 70 -1.31 -12.90 2.49
CA ASN A 70 -0.88 -13.25 1.16
C ASN A 70 -0.79 -11.99 0.28
N CYS A 71 0.23 -11.97 -0.57
CA CYS A 71 0.47 -10.90 -1.51
C CYS A 71 0.51 -11.52 -2.90
N THR A 72 -0.50 -11.23 -3.71
CA THR A 72 -0.61 -11.72 -5.09
C THR A 72 -0.13 -10.63 -6.03
N TYR A 73 0.60 -11.04 -7.06
CA TYR A 73 1.21 -10.12 -7.99
C TYR A 73 0.69 -10.38 -9.39
N VAL A 74 0.27 -9.30 -10.05
CA VAL A 74 -0.26 -9.35 -11.40
C VAL A 74 0.65 -8.49 -12.25
N PHE A 75 1.42 -9.12 -13.14
CA PHE A 75 2.31 -8.45 -14.08
C PHE A 75 2.08 -9.04 -15.46
N ASN A 76 1.18 -8.41 -16.21
CA ASN A 76 0.87 -8.77 -17.58
C ASN A 76 0.61 -7.50 -18.41
N GLN A 77 0.15 -7.66 -19.64
CA GLN A 77 -0.09 -6.55 -20.56
C GLN A 77 -1.26 -5.64 -20.14
N ASP A 78 -2.17 -6.14 -19.31
CA ASP A 78 -3.37 -5.40 -18.88
C ASP A 78 -3.20 -4.73 -17.51
N GLU A 79 -2.39 -5.31 -16.63
CA GLU A 79 -2.27 -4.91 -15.23
C GLU A 79 -0.86 -5.16 -14.67
N MET A 80 -0.35 -4.16 -13.95
CA MET A 80 0.86 -4.23 -13.15
C MET A 80 0.52 -3.81 -11.73
N SER A 81 0.13 -4.77 -10.90
CA SER A 81 -0.39 -4.50 -9.56
C SER A 81 0.00 -5.56 -8.54
N THR A 82 -0.20 -5.19 -7.29
CA THR A 82 -0.15 -6.05 -6.13
C THR A 82 -1.52 -6.05 -5.46
N LEU A 83 -2.01 -7.23 -5.11
CA LEU A 83 -3.20 -7.44 -4.31
C LEU A 83 -2.80 -8.03 -2.97
N TRP A 84 -3.27 -7.44 -1.89
CA TRP A 84 -2.92 -7.87 -0.55
C TRP A 84 -4.15 -8.42 0.18
N ASN A 85 -4.06 -9.64 0.71
CA ASN A 85 -5.15 -10.33 1.42
C ASN A 85 -4.67 -10.85 2.78
N ILE A 86 -5.60 -10.92 3.73
CA ILE A 86 -5.38 -11.53 5.05
C ILE A 86 -5.94 -12.95 5.03
N ASN A 87 -5.20 -13.90 5.61
CA ASN A 87 -5.65 -15.29 5.70
C ASN A 87 -6.54 -15.55 6.93
N ASP A 88 -6.34 -14.77 8.01
CA ASP A 88 -7.11 -14.83 9.26
C ASP A 88 -8.17 -13.72 9.32
N ALA A 89 -9.44 -14.10 9.26
CA ALA A 89 -10.56 -13.15 9.26
C ALA A 89 -10.72 -12.37 10.58
N SER A 90 -10.08 -12.79 11.67
CA SER A 90 -10.11 -12.09 12.96
C SER A 90 -9.16 -10.89 13.04
N LEU A 91 -8.29 -10.74 12.03
CA LEU A 91 -7.31 -9.66 11.92
C LEU A 91 -7.78 -8.58 10.94
N ILE A 92 -7.76 -7.34 11.40
CA ILE A 92 -7.90 -6.17 10.53
C ILE A 92 -6.54 -5.50 10.45
N ILE A 93 -5.93 -5.52 9.28
CA ILE A 93 -4.69 -4.80 9.01
C ILE A 93 -4.97 -3.69 8.02
N ARG A 94 -4.41 -2.52 8.31
CA ARG A 94 -4.52 -1.34 7.48
C ARG A 94 -3.13 -0.76 7.24
N ILE A 95 -2.84 -0.47 5.97
CA ILE A 95 -1.63 0.23 5.56
C ILE A 95 -1.99 1.69 5.28
N MET A 96 -1.24 2.63 5.85
CA MET A 96 -1.44 4.07 5.63
C MET A 96 -0.11 4.81 5.51
N ILE A 97 -0.16 5.98 4.90
CA ILE A 97 0.90 6.98 5.00
C ILE A 97 0.36 8.10 5.89
N ASP A 98 1.06 8.43 6.97
CA ASP A 98 0.69 9.57 7.80
C ASP A 98 1.11 10.90 7.15
N HIS A 99 0.62 12.01 7.69
CA HIS A 99 0.89 13.36 7.16
C HIS A 99 2.37 13.76 7.21
N LEU A 100 3.21 13.03 7.97
CA LEU A 100 4.66 13.24 8.05
C LEU A 100 5.43 12.38 7.03
N GLY A 101 4.73 11.57 6.24
CA GLY A 101 5.33 10.67 5.26
C GLY A 101 5.79 9.34 5.85
N SER A 102 5.31 8.94 7.03
CA SER A 102 5.66 7.64 7.60
C SER A 102 4.73 6.56 7.08
N PHE A 103 5.32 5.45 6.63
CA PHE A 103 4.56 4.23 6.35
C PHE A 103 4.11 3.58 7.67
N LYS A 104 2.81 3.38 7.82
CA LYS A 104 2.19 2.75 8.99
C LYS A 104 1.53 1.44 8.58
N TRP A 105 1.95 0.37 9.23
CA TRP A 105 1.27 -0.93 9.23
C TRP A 105 0.58 -1.09 10.58
N THR A 106 -0.75 -0.99 10.61
CA THR A 106 -1.52 -1.16 11.85
C THR A 106 -2.29 -2.47 11.80
N THR A 107 -2.19 -3.25 12.87
CA THR A 107 -2.91 -4.51 13.05
C THR A 107 -3.87 -4.35 14.22
N TRP A 108 -5.11 -4.74 14.02
CA TRP A 108 -6.15 -4.80 15.03
C TRP A 108 -6.66 -6.24 15.14
N HIS A 109 -6.78 -6.74 16.36
CA HIS A 109 -7.29 -8.08 16.63
C HIS A 109 -8.66 -7.96 17.31
N GLN A 110 -9.68 -8.58 16.72
CA GLN A 110 -11.06 -8.39 17.19
C GLN A 110 -11.28 -8.92 18.62
N ASN A 111 -10.46 -9.85 19.11
CA ASN A 111 -10.57 -10.38 20.48
C ASN A 111 -9.91 -9.49 21.57
N GLU A 112 -9.35 -8.33 21.22
CA GLU A 112 -8.95 -7.32 22.22
C GLU A 112 -10.12 -6.36 22.54
N GLY A 113 -11.32 -6.93 22.68
CA GLY A 113 -12.47 -6.22 23.22
C GLY A 113 -12.23 -5.90 24.70
N TYR A 114 -12.34 -4.61 25.03
CA TYR A 114 -12.49 -4.02 26.37
C TYR A 114 -12.06 -4.89 27.57
N LYS A 115 -10.92 -4.52 28.17
CA LYS A 115 -10.83 -4.48 29.63
C LYS A 115 -11.01 -3.04 30.08
#